data_AF-A0A0P4WM58-F1
#
_entry.id   AF-A0A0P4WM58-F1
#
_cell.length_a   1.000
_cell.length_b   1.000
_cell.length_c   1.000
_cell.angle_alpha   90.00
_cell.angle_beta   90.00
_cell.angle_gamma   90.00
#
_symmetry.space_group_name_H-M   'P 1'
#
loop_
_entity.id
_entity.type
_entity.pdbx_description
1 polymer ?
#
loop_
_entity_poly.entity_id
_entity_poly.type
_entity_poly.pdbx_seq_one_letter_code
_entity_poly.pdbx_strand_id
1 'polypeptide(L)'
;MELYNQELVFLNPQVRGLEAASRCPCCSYTTTSRSLMEIHIATHTREKPFACPHCPFRAFHNANLKTHLRIHTGEKPYTCPYCPYSAAQKEKLKAHIRTHTGEKPFACEHCPYRSTRKDHLKSHVRLRHMRRTPPQPPLAI
;
A
#
# COMPACT_ATOMS: atom_id res chain seq x y z
N MET A 1 39.19 -12.74 52.37
CA MET A 1 38.72 -11.55 51.62
C MET A 1 39.76 -11.28 50.54
N GLU A 2 39.69 -12.07 49.46
CA GLU A 2 40.72 -12.12 48.42
C GLU A 2 40.51 -11.03 47.36
N LEU A 3 41.53 -10.17 47.25
CA LEU A 3 42.30 -9.82 46.05
C LEU A 3 41.58 -9.36 44.75
N TYR A 4 41.71 -8.06 44.50
CA TYR A 4 42.30 -7.39 43.30
C TYR A 4 42.41 -8.17 41.96
N ASN A 5 41.89 -7.53 40.91
CA ASN A 5 42.13 -7.67 39.45
C ASN A 5 41.43 -8.78 38.64
N GLN A 6 40.50 -8.36 37.77
CA GLN A 6 40.74 -8.45 36.31
C GLN A 6 39.88 -7.45 35.53
N GLU A 7 40.48 -6.30 35.28
CA GLU A 7 40.11 -5.34 34.26
C GLU A 7 40.08 -5.99 32.85
N LEU A 8 39.18 -5.49 32.00
CA LEU A 8 39.28 -5.45 30.53
C LEU A 8 39.15 -6.78 29.76
N VAL A 9 37.92 -7.08 29.34
CA VAL A 9 37.69 -7.55 27.96
C VAL A 9 36.90 -6.48 27.22
N PHE A 10 37.66 -5.49 26.77
CA PHE A 10 37.48 -4.67 25.58
C PHE A 10 36.05 -4.45 25.08
N LEU A 11 35.60 -3.18 25.22
CA LEU A 11 34.85 -2.48 24.19
C LEU A 11 35.20 -3.04 22.81
N ASN A 12 34.28 -3.81 22.21
CA ASN A 12 34.40 -4.20 20.82
C ASN A 12 33.52 -3.23 20.01
N PRO A 13 34.09 -2.18 19.40
CA PRO A 13 33.31 -1.15 18.70
C PRO A 13 32.77 -1.65 17.34
N GLN A 14 32.86 -2.96 17.07
CA GLN A 14 32.58 -3.55 15.77
C GLN A 14 31.24 -4.31 15.67
N VAL A 15 30.46 -4.45 16.74
CA VAL A 15 29.06 -4.93 16.60
C VAL A 15 28.13 -3.75 16.32
N ARG A 16 28.24 -3.18 15.11
CA ARG A 16 27.22 -2.26 14.58
C ARG A 16 25.89 -3.00 14.48
N GLY A 17 25.06 -2.82 15.51
CA GLY A 17 23.60 -2.83 15.48
C GLY A 17 22.94 -3.87 14.56
N LEU A 18 22.97 -5.14 14.96
CA LEU A 18 21.95 -6.09 14.52
C LEU A 18 20.64 -5.69 15.22
N GLU A 19 19.82 -4.84 14.60
CA GLU A 19 18.47 -4.58 15.08
C GLU A 19 17.69 -5.90 15.09
N ALA A 20 17.40 -6.42 16.30
CA ALA A 20 16.63 -7.64 16.45
C ALA A 20 15.26 -7.47 15.77
N ALA A 21 14.97 -8.29 14.76
CA ALA A 21 13.70 -8.26 14.06
C ALA A 21 12.56 -8.53 15.04
N SER A 22 11.65 -7.57 15.16
CA SER A 22 10.44 -7.72 15.95
C SER A 22 9.45 -8.59 15.19
N ARG A 23 8.84 -9.57 15.87
CA ARG A 23 7.79 -10.44 15.32
C ARG A 23 6.42 -9.96 15.77
N CYS A 24 5.46 -9.97 14.87
CA CYS A 24 4.07 -9.67 15.18
C CYS A 24 3.49 -10.75 16.12
N PRO A 25 2.80 -10.38 17.22
CA PRO A 25 2.16 -11.35 18.12
C PRO A 25 1.03 -12.15 17.47
N CYS A 26 0.37 -11.61 16.44
CA CYS A 26 -0.82 -12.19 15.83
C CYS A 26 -0.54 -13.03 14.57
N CYS A 27 0.67 -12.95 14.00
CA CYS A 27 1.01 -13.66 12.76
C CYS A 27 2.52 -13.89 12.59
N SER A 28 2.93 -14.43 11.45
CA SER A 28 4.35 -14.69 11.14
C SER A 28 5.12 -13.47 10.63
N TYR A 29 4.48 -12.30 10.51
CA TYR A 29 5.14 -11.09 10.03
C TYR A 29 6.27 -10.65 10.97
N THR A 30 7.42 -10.30 10.41
CA THR A 30 8.59 -9.77 11.13
C THR A 30 9.11 -8.51 10.45
N THR A 31 9.60 -7.57 11.25
CA THR A 31 10.28 -6.38 10.73
C THR A 31 11.23 -5.82 11.78
N THR A 32 12.31 -5.18 11.34
CA THR A 32 13.23 -4.45 12.23
C THR A 32 12.70 -3.06 12.57
N SER A 33 11.82 -2.50 11.74
CA SER A 33 11.29 -1.14 11.94
C SER A 33 10.08 -1.14 12.87
N ARG A 34 10.20 -0.46 14.01
CA ARG A 34 9.07 -0.22 14.94
C ARG A 34 7.88 0.41 14.22
N SER A 35 8.11 1.45 13.41
CA SER A 35 7.03 2.14 12.68
C SER A 35 6.30 1.22 11.70
N LEU A 36 7.01 0.29 11.04
CA LEU A 36 6.37 -0.70 10.18
C LEU A 36 5.61 -1.74 10.99
N MET A 37 6.09 -2.12 12.19
CA MET A 37 5.38 -3.01 13.09
C MET A 37 4.07 -2.38 13.60
N GLU A 38 4.07 -1.09 13.96
CA GLU A 38 2.86 -0.36 14.39
C GLU A 38 1.81 -0.32 13.27
N ILE A 39 2.23 -0.01 12.04
CA ILE A 39 1.34 -0.01 10.87
C ILE A 39 0.85 -1.42 10.55
N HIS A 40 1.70 -2.43 10.72
CA HIS A 40 1.30 -3.82 10.55
C HIS A 40 0.23 -4.22 11.58
N ILE A 41 0.41 -3.88 12.86
CA ILE A 41 -0.55 -4.21 13.93
C ILE A 41 -1.91 -3.55 13.67
N ALA A 42 -1.92 -2.34 13.11
CA ALA A 42 -3.15 -1.67 12.66
C ALA A 42 -3.98 -2.51 11.66
N THR A 43 -3.36 -3.41 10.90
CA THR A 43 -4.11 -4.32 10.00
C THR A 43 -4.94 -5.36 10.76
N HIS A 44 -4.55 -5.72 11.99
CA HIS A 44 -5.30 -6.62 12.85
C HIS A 44 -6.41 -5.89 13.61
N THR A 45 -6.13 -4.71 14.15
CA THR A 45 -7.09 -3.94 14.96
C THR A 45 -8.11 -3.15 14.14
N ARG A 46 -7.84 -2.96 12.83
CA ARG A 46 -8.57 -2.06 11.92
C ARG A 46 -8.54 -0.58 12.34
N GLU A 47 -7.75 -0.23 13.34
CA GLU A 47 -7.51 1.15 13.74
C GLU A 47 -6.49 1.76 12.79
N LYS A 48 -6.88 2.82 12.08
CA LYS A 48 -6.00 3.50 11.12
C LYS A 48 -5.29 4.66 11.81
N PRO A 49 -3.98 4.57 12.14
CA PRO A 49 -3.35 5.54 13.06
C PRO A 49 -3.37 6.98 12.56
N PHE A 50 -3.32 7.20 11.24
CA PHE A 50 -3.19 8.51 10.65
C PHE A 50 -4.57 9.09 10.30
N ALA A 51 -5.03 10.10 11.04
CA ALA A 51 -6.31 10.76 10.81
C ALA A 51 -6.18 12.05 9.98
N CYS A 52 -7.18 12.31 9.12
CA CYS A 52 -7.32 13.59 8.44
C CYS A 52 -7.88 14.64 9.41
N PRO A 53 -7.30 15.86 9.47
CA PRO A 53 -7.84 16.94 10.31
C PRO A 53 -9.09 17.60 9.72
N HIS A 54 -9.43 17.35 8.45
CA HIS A 54 -10.53 18.03 7.76
C HIS A 54 -11.74 17.14 7.47
N CYS A 55 -11.62 15.82 7.63
CA CYS A 55 -12.74 14.90 7.40
C CYS A 55 -12.53 13.58 8.17
N PRO A 56 -13.55 12.69 8.23
CA PRO A 56 -13.44 11.41 8.94
C PRO A 56 -12.46 10.39 8.33
N PHE A 57 -11.74 10.73 7.25
CA PHE A 57 -10.81 9.83 6.59
C PHE A 57 -9.63 9.49 7.50
N ARG A 58 -9.26 8.21 7.54
CA ARG A 58 -8.05 7.71 8.22
C ARG A 58 -7.27 6.77 7.31
N ALA A 59 -5.95 6.72 7.49
CA ALA A 59 -5.01 5.91 6.71
C ALA A 59 -4.10 5.04 7.60
N PHE A 60 -3.65 3.91 7.05
CA PHE A 60 -2.65 3.05 7.67
C PHE A 60 -1.23 3.59 7.54
N HIS A 61 -0.94 4.38 6.52
CA HIS A 61 0.37 4.97 6.27
C HIS A 61 0.28 6.48 6.21
N ASN A 62 1.28 7.18 6.77
CA ASN A 62 1.39 8.63 6.69
C ASN A 62 1.41 9.12 5.23
N ALA A 63 2.13 8.44 4.33
CA ALA A 63 2.17 8.80 2.91
C ALA A 63 0.79 8.82 2.24
N ASN A 64 -0.10 7.92 2.65
CA ASN A 64 -1.48 7.87 2.16
C ASN A 64 -2.30 9.05 2.70
N LEU A 65 -2.09 9.42 3.98
CA LEU A 65 -2.71 10.63 4.54
C LEU A 65 -2.22 11.88 3.81
N LYS A 66 -0.91 12.05 3.63
CA LYS A 66 -0.33 13.20 2.90
C LYS A 66 -0.90 13.32 1.49
N THR A 67 -1.03 12.19 0.79
CA THR A 67 -1.64 12.17 -0.54
C THR A 67 -3.14 12.51 -0.48
N HIS A 68 -3.85 12.02 0.54
CA HIS A 68 -5.25 12.35 0.77
C HIS A 68 -5.46 13.85 1.03
N LEU A 69 -4.58 14.51 1.82
CA LEU A 69 -4.70 15.94 2.11
C LEU A 69 -4.76 16.82 0.85
N ARG A 70 -4.20 16.35 -0.27
CA ARG A 70 -4.29 17.04 -1.57
C ARG A 70 -5.72 17.23 -2.08
N ILE A 71 -6.69 16.44 -1.61
CA ILE A 71 -8.10 16.68 -1.95
C ILE A 71 -8.64 17.96 -1.32
N HIS A 72 -8.11 18.34 -0.14
CA HIS A 72 -8.52 19.53 0.58
C HIS A 72 -7.77 20.77 0.07
N THR A 73 -6.48 20.62 -0.25
CA THR A 73 -5.66 21.73 -0.76
C THR A 73 -5.81 21.96 -2.27
N GLY A 74 -6.30 20.97 -3.01
CA GLY A 74 -6.34 21.00 -4.47
C GLY A 74 -4.98 20.83 -5.15
N GLU A 75 -3.92 20.52 -4.39
CA GLU A 75 -2.56 20.38 -4.91
C GLU A 75 -2.47 19.25 -5.96
N LYS A 76 -1.95 19.58 -7.14
CA LYS A 76 -1.75 18.65 -8.27
C LYS A 76 -0.31 18.73 -8.77
N PRO A 77 0.66 18.13 -8.05
CA PRO A 77 2.08 18.34 -8.34
C PRO A 77 2.57 17.60 -9.59
N TYR A 78 1.75 16.71 -10.18
CA TYR A 78 2.14 15.91 -11.35
C TYR A 78 1.46 16.48 -12.60
N THR A 79 2.23 17.15 -13.46
CA THR A 79 1.74 17.78 -14.69
C THR A 79 1.91 16.88 -15.90
N CYS A 80 0.98 16.96 -16.86
CA CYS A 80 1.06 16.27 -18.14
C CYS A 80 1.97 17.03 -19.10
N PRO A 81 2.90 16.35 -19.80
CA PRO A 81 3.76 17.00 -20.77
C PRO A 81 3.05 17.34 -22.09
N TYR A 82 1.85 16.79 -22.34
CA TYR A 82 1.14 16.93 -23.61
C TYR A 82 -0.06 17.88 -23.55
N CYS A 83 -0.54 18.23 -22.35
CA CYS A 83 -1.70 19.12 -22.19
C CYS A 83 -1.72 19.76 -20.79
N PRO A 84 -2.61 20.74 -20.53
CA PRO A 84 -2.71 21.41 -19.21
C PRO A 84 -3.16 20.53 -18.04
N TYR A 85 -3.42 19.24 -18.26
CA TYR A 85 -3.90 18.34 -17.20
C TYR A 85 -2.83 18.13 -16.13
N SER A 86 -3.26 18.15 -14.86
CA SER A 86 -2.42 17.83 -13.70
C SER A 86 -3.14 16.91 -12.73
N ALA A 87 -2.40 16.08 -12.01
CA ALA A 87 -2.92 15.09 -11.08
C ALA A 87 -2.30 15.21 -9.68
N ALA A 88 -3.08 14.83 -8.67
CA ALA A 88 -2.64 14.73 -7.28
C ALA A 88 -1.77 13.49 -7.00
N GLN A 89 -1.75 12.51 -7.92
CA GLN A 89 -1.04 11.24 -7.78
C GLN A 89 -0.32 10.87 -9.09
N LYS A 90 0.88 10.28 -8.96
CA LYS A 90 1.72 9.90 -10.10
C LYS A 90 1.06 8.83 -10.97
N GLU A 91 0.39 7.85 -10.37
CA GLU A 91 -0.29 6.77 -11.07
C GLU A 91 -1.47 7.29 -11.91
N LYS A 92 -2.14 8.34 -11.42
CA LYS A 92 -3.23 9.01 -12.15
C LYS A 92 -2.68 9.76 -13.36
N LEU A 93 -1.55 10.46 -13.21
CA LEU A 93 -0.86 11.07 -14.34
C LEU A 93 -0.41 10.01 -15.35
N LYS A 94 0.21 8.92 -14.91
CA LYS A 94 0.67 7.83 -15.80
C LYS A 94 -0.51 7.22 -16.58
N ALA A 95 -1.64 7.00 -15.92
CA ALA A 95 -2.84 6.51 -16.60
C ALA A 95 -3.41 7.55 -17.58
N HIS A 96 -3.36 8.84 -17.25
CA HIS A 96 -3.74 9.92 -18.17
C HIS A 96 -2.82 9.97 -19.39
N ILE A 97 -1.50 9.86 -19.24
CA ILE A 97 -0.55 9.89 -20.37
C ILE A 97 -0.91 8.83 -21.44
N ARG A 98 -1.46 7.67 -21.04
CA ARG A 98 -1.92 6.65 -21.98
C ARG A 98 -3.05 7.09 -22.90
N THR A 99 -3.77 8.17 -22.59
CA THR A 99 -4.78 8.72 -23.50
C THR A 99 -4.13 9.46 -24.67
N HIS A 100 -2.91 9.96 -24.51
CA HIS A 100 -2.13 10.58 -25.59
C HIS A 100 -1.42 9.52 -26.42
N THR A 101 -0.85 8.49 -25.77
CA THR A 101 -0.07 7.45 -26.48
C THR A 101 -0.92 6.32 -27.06
N GLY A 102 -2.18 6.18 -26.61
CA GLY A 102 -3.04 5.05 -26.98
C GLY A 102 -2.64 3.71 -26.35
N GLU A 103 -1.66 3.68 -25.44
CA GLU A 103 -1.16 2.45 -24.82
C GLU A 103 -2.26 1.77 -23.97
N LYS A 104 -2.59 0.51 -24.30
CA LYS A 104 -3.57 -0.32 -23.58
C LYS A 104 -2.91 -1.57 -23.00
N PRO A 105 -2.14 -1.47 -21.90
CA PRO A 105 -1.31 -2.58 -21.42
C PRO A 105 -2.10 -3.72 -20.78
N PHE A 106 -3.37 -3.50 -20.41
CA PHE A 106 -4.17 -4.50 -19.72
C PHE A 106 -5.06 -5.24 -20.71
N ALA A 107 -4.74 -6.49 -21.00
CA ALA A 107 -5.50 -7.36 -21.90
C ALA A 107 -6.46 -8.27 -21.11
N CYS A 108 -7.63 -8.54 -21.69
CA CYS A 108 -8.53 -9.58 -21.22
C CYS A 108 -8.03 -10.96 -21.64
N GLU A 109 -8.12 -11.93 -20.74
CA GLU A 109 -7.69 -13.31 -20.99
C GLU A 109 -8.75 -14.11 -21.77
N HIS A 110 -9.99 -13.64 -21.80
CA HIS A 110 -11.12 -14.34 -22.44
C HIS A 110 -11.53 -13.75 -23.80
N CYS A 111 -11.05 -12.55 -24.16
CA CYS A 111 -11.40 -11.91 -25.43
C CYS A 111 -10.37 -10.85 -25.86
N PRO A 112 -10.43 -10.32 -27.09
CA PRO A 112 -9.48 -9.30 -27.59
C PRO A 112 -9.54 -7.92 -26.90
N TYR A 113 -10.39 -7.73 -25.89
CA TYR A 113 -10.53 -6.45 -25.21
C TYR A 113 -9.24 -6.05 -24.49
N ARG A 114 -8.82 -4.79 -24.68
CA ARG A 114 -7.69 -4.18 -23.97
C ARG A 114 -8.07 -2.84 -23.37
N SER A 115 -7.44 -2.49 -22.25
CA SER A 115 -7.71 -1.27 -21.49
C SER A 115 -6.42 -0.54 -21.09
N THR A 116 -6.54 0.78 -20.93
CA THR A 116 -5.49 1.67 -20.40
C THR A 116 -5.34 1.55 -18.88
N ARG A 117 -6.36 1.01 -18.19
CA ARG A 117 -6.45 0.89 -16.72
C ARG A 117 -6.89 -0.51 -16.27
N LYS A 118 -6.31 -0.97 -15.16
CA LYS A 118 -6.59 -2.28 -14.56
C LYS A 118 -8.00 -2.40 -14.01
N ASP A 119 -8.55 -1.34 -13.42
CA ASP A 119 -9.91 -1.36 -12.87
C ASP A 119 -10.98 -1.50 -13.96
N HIS A 120 -10.80 -0.86 -15.12
CA HIS A 120 -11.67 -1.06 -16.28
C HIS A 120 -11.61 -2.50 -16.80
N LEU A 121 -10.42 -3.12 -16.83
CA LEU A 121 -10.28 -4.54 -17.18
C LEU A 121 -11.02 -5.43 -16.18
N LYS A 122 -10.86 -5.19 -14.87
CA LYS A 122 -11.57 -5.95 -13.83
C LYS A 122 -13.10 -5.85 -14.00
N SER A 123 -13.62 -4.64 -14.22
CA SER A 123 -15.05 -4.43 -14.47
C SER A 123 -15.51 -5.11 -15.75
N HIS A 124 -14.72 -5.05 -16.83
CA HIS A 124 -15.00 -5.77 -18.07
C HIS A 124 -15.13 -7.27 -17.82
N VAL A 125 -14.14 -7.89 -17.17
CA VAL A 125 -14.16 -9.34 -16.88
C VAL A 125 -15.36 -9.71 -16.01
N ARG A 126 -15.62 -8.94 -14.95
CA ARG A 126 -16.76 -9.18 -14.05
C ARG A 126 -18.11 -9.09 -14.78
N LEU A 127 -18.28 -8.13 -15.68
CA LEU A 127 -19.57 -7.87 -16.33
C LEU A 127 -19.78 -8.71 -17.60
N ARG A 128 -18.70 -9.12 -18.26
CA ARG A 128 -18.77 -9.78 -19.59
C ARG A 128 -18.43 -11.26 -19.55
N HIS A 129 -17.62 -11.71 -18.59
CA HIS A 129 -17.11 -13.09 -18.55
C HIS A 129 -17.50 -13.85 -17.27
N MET A 130 -17.85 -13.16 -16.19
CA MET A 130 -18.34 -13.83 -14.98
C MET A 130 -19.87 -14.00 -15.05
N ARG A 131 -20.33 -15.25 -15.19
CA ARG A 131 -21.72 -15.61 -14.89
C ARG A 131 -21.89 -15.51 -13.38
N ARG A 132 -22.95 -14.83 -12.90
CA ARG A 132 -23.38 -14.96 -11.50
C ARG A 132 -23.79 -16.43 -11.34
N THR A 133 -23.00 -17.23 -10.63
CA THR A 133 -23.50 -18.51 -10.12
C THR A 133 -24.67 -18.17 -9.20
N PRO A 134 -25.88 -18.66 -9.46
CA PRO A 134 -26.98 -18.52 -8.52
C PRO A 134 -26.53 -19.14 -7.19
N PRO A 135 -26.89 -18.55 -6.02
CA PRO A 135 -26.67 -19.22 -4.76
C PRO A 135 -27.35 -20.59 -4.82
N GLN A 136 -26.58 -21.66 -4.60
CA GLN A 136 -27.17 -22.99 -4.52
C GLN A 136 -28.11 -23.02 -3.29
N PRO A 137 -29.37 -23.46 -3.43
CA PRO A 137 -30.22 -23.66 -2.28
C PRO A 137 -29.56 -24.68 -1.34
N PRO A 138 -29.72 -24.54 -0.01
CA PRO A 138 -29.18 -25.52 0.92
C PRO A 138 -29.77 -26.89 0.61
N LEU A 139 -28.91 -27.91 0.57
CA LEU A 139 -29.33 -29.30 0.44
C LEU A 139 -30.25 -29.62 1.62
N ALA A 140 -31.52 -29.91 1.35
CA ALA A 140 -32.44 -30.39 2.36
C ALA A 140 -31.95 -31.76 2.84
N ILE A 141 -31.77 -31.88 4.16
CA ILE A 141 -31.54 -33.14 4.89
C ILE A 141 -32.89 -33.74 5.21
#